data_AF-A0A2A3YMK8-F1
#
_entry.id   AF-A0A2A3YMK8-F1
#
_cell.length_a   1.000
_cell.length_b   1.000
_cell.length_c   1.000
_cell.angle_alpha   90.00
_cell.angle_beta   90.00
_cell.angle_gamma   90.00
#
_symmetry.space_group_name_H-M   'P 1'
#
loop_
_entity.id
_entity.type
_entity.pdbx_description
1 polymer ?
#
loop_
_entity_poly.entity_id
_entity_poly.type
_entity_poly.pdbx_seq_one_letter_code
_entity_poly.pdbx_strand_id
1 'polypeptide(L)'
;MSSVPPPHDAAADDGARAPVPWDLSVVVAHLDVSDAEDVLRSLSGRLLDAGAVDLDFPEALRIREQQYPTGLPTPIPTAIPHADPEHVLTPGLAIASLARPVPFGEMGGSGGTVDVRLVVMPLLTDARAHLTALQRLMGLLRDRSAVEDLLAAADDDELAERASSRLAGGTVDPGPTTNGTESNGTESNGTESNGTEMDGTETDGTEGESA
;
A
#
# COMPACT_ATOMS: atom_id res chain seq x y z
N MET A 1 48.96 36.41 15.51
CA MET A 1 47.51 36.52 15.25
C MET A 1 47.19 35.48 14.19
N SER A 2 46.72 34.31 14.62
CA SER A 2 46.53 33.14 13.74
C SER A 2 45.12 33.17 13.17
N SER A 3 45.01 33.17 11.84
CA SER A 3 43.74 33.15 11.10
C SER A 3 43.19 31.72 11.08
N VAL A 4 41.97 31.52 11.58
CA VAL A 4 41.22 30.27 11.48
C VAL A 4 40.21 30.44 10.33
N PRO A 5 40.23 29.61 9.28
CA PRO A 5 39.17 29.62 8.26
C PRO A 5 37.88 28.98 8.80
N PRO A 6 36.70 29.36 8.29
CA PRO A 6 35.42 28.79 8.74
C PRO A 6 35.29 27.32 8.30
N PRO A 7 34.51 26.50 9.03
CA PRO A 7 34.21 25.15 8.58
C PRO A 7 33.39 25.22 7.28
N HIS A 8 33.95 24.60 6.25
CA HIS A 8 33.31 24.38 4.97
C HIS A 8 32.18 23.36 5.13
N ASP A 9 31.08 23.66 4.48
CA ASP A 9 29.91 22.84 4.28
C ASP A 9 30.26 21.37 3.98
N ALA A 10 29.62 20.45 4.70
CA ALA A 10 29.58 19.03 4.36
C ALA A 10 28.11 18.61 4.23
N ALA A 11 27.44 19.19 3.25
CA ALA A 11 26.39 18.47 2.54
C ALA A 11 27.02 17.21 1.92
N ALA A 12 26.71 16.05 2.47
CA ALA A 12 27.13 14.77 1.92
C ALA A 12 25.93 13.80 1.91
N ASP A 13 25.45 13.61 0.68
CA ASP A 13 24.88 12.38 0.16
C ASP A 13 23.44 12.00 0.59
N ASP A 14 22.45 12.65 -0.02
CA ASP A 14 21.16 11.99 -0.34
C ASP A 14 21.39 11.07 -1.56
N GLY A 15 22.31 10.12 -1.38
CA GLY A 15 22.53 9.03 -2.31
C GLY A 15 21.33 8.12 -2.18
N ALA A 16 20.46 8.12 -3.20
CA ALA A 16 19.32 7.23 -3.32
C ALA A 16 19.74 5.80 -2.96
N ARG A 17 19.54 5.40 -1.69
CA ARG A 17 19.77 4.04 -1.23
C ARG A 17 18.88 3.17 -2.12
N ALA A 18 19.52 2.31 -2.90
CA ALA A 18 18.81 1.25 -3.61
C ALA A 18 17.83 0.62 -2.60
N PRO A 19 16.56 0.41 -3.00
CA PRO A 19 15.58 -0.10 -2.08
C PRO A 19 16.11 -1.37 -1.44
N VAL A 20 16.11 -1.39 -0.11
CA VAL A 20 16.46 -2.60 0.62
C VAL A 20 15.41 -3.62 0.18
N PRO A 21 15.78 -4.70 -0.53
CA PRO A 21 14.83 -5.76 -0.78
C PRO A 21 14.37 -6.25 0.59
N TRP A 22 13.06 -6.30 0.79
CA TRP A 22 12.52 -6.94 1.97
C TRP A 22 12.82 -8.42 1.84
N ASP A 23 13.66 -8.96 2.72
CA ASP A 23 13.73 -10.41 2.86
C ASP A 23 12.40 -10.89 3.46
N LEU A 24 11.78 -11.86 2.79
CA LEU A 24 10.56 -12.50 3.29
C LEU A 24 10.96 -13.59 4.28
N SER A 25 10.93 -13.27 5.57
CA SER A 25 11.33 -14.18 6.64
C SER A 25 10.31 -15.30 6.85
N VAL A 26 9.01 -14.97 6.74
CA VAL A 26 7.89 -15.91 6.89
C VAL A 26 6.82 -15.55 5.87
N VAL A 27 6.33 -16.55 5.14
CA VAL A 27 5.20 -16.41 4.22
C VAL A 27 4.21 -17.53 4.51
N VAL A 28 2.92 -17.18 4.66
CA VAL A 28 1.86 -18.16 4.91
C VAL A 28 0.60 -17.79 4.13
N ALA A 29 0.25 -18.59 3.13
CA ALA A 29 -1.02 -18.48 2.43
C ALA A 29 -2.13 -19.14 3.23
N HIS A 30 -3.32 -18.52 3.19
CA HIS A 30 -4.55 -19.06 3.76
C HIS A 30 -4.42 -19.48 5.22
N LEU A 31 -3.75 -18.67 6.03
CA LEU A 31 -3.60 -18.90 7.46
C LEU A 31 -4.99 -19.04 8.11
N ASP A 32 -5.25 -20.22 8.68
CA ASP A 32 -6.53 -20.57 9.29
C ASP A 32 -6.51 -20.29 10.80
N VAL A 33 -7.08 -19.16 11.18
CA VAL A 33 -7.06 -18.59 12.54
C VAL A 33 -8.40 -17.91 12.84
N SER A 34 -8.67 -17.65 14.12
CA SER A 34 -10.00 -17.18 14.56
C SER A 34 -10.02 -15.70 14.92
N ASP A 35 -8.92 -15.17 15.45
CA ASP A 35 -8.83 -13.80 15.94
C ASP A 35 -7.42 -13.21 15.74
N ALA A 36 -7.28 -11.92 16.08
CA ALA A 36 -6.00 -11.23 15.97
C ALA A 36 -4.91 -11.87 16.83
N GLU A 37 -5.23 -12.39 18.02
CA GLU A 37 -4.24 -12.99 18.90
C GLU A 37 -3.67 -14.29 18.30
N ASP A 38 -4.52 -15.11 17.69
CA ASP A 38 -4.11 -16.31 16.96
C ASP A 38 -3.19 -15.97 15.76
N VAL A 39 -3.48 -14.88 15.04
CA VAL A 39 -2.60 -14.37 13.97
C VAL A 39 -1.22 -14.02 14.55
N LEU A 40 -1.18 -13.19 15.61
CA LEU A 40 0.08 -12.75 16.22
C LEU A 40 0.88 -13.94 16.75
N ARG A 41 0.23 -14.89 17.43
CA ARG A 41 0.84 -16.09 17.98
C ARG A 41 1.42 -16.99 16.88
N SER A 42 0.67 -17.22 15.81
CA SER A 42 1.11 -18.05 14.68
C SER A 42 2.32 -17.45 13.96
N LEU A 43 2.28 -16.15 13.65
CA LEU A 43 3.37 -15.49 12.94
C LEU A 43 4.61 -15.33 13.82
N SER A 44 4.46 -14.92 15.08
CA SER A 44 5.60 -14.78 16.00
C SER A 44 6.26 -16.13 16.31
N GLY A 45 5.49 -17.23 16.42
CA GLY A 45 6.06 -18.57 16.58
C GLY A 45 6.92 -19.00 15.39
N ARG A 46 6.46 -18.74 14.16
CA ARG A 46 7.25 -19.03 12.95
C ARG A 46 8.50 -18.17 12.84
N LEU A 47 8.41 -16.90 13.27
CA LEU A 47 9.55 -15.99 13.32
C LEU A 47 10.60 -16.43 14.34
N LEU A 48 10.15 -16.96 15.48
CA LEU A 48 11.01 -17.59 16.48
C LEU A 48 11.73 -18.82 15.91
N ASP A 49 10.99 -19.72 15.26
CA ASP A 49 11.55 -20.92 14.64
C ASP A 49 12.56 -20.58 13.54
N ALA A 50 12.34 -19.47 12.83
CA ALA A 50 13.25 -18.94 11.81
C ALA A 50 14.48 -18.20 12.40
N GLY A 51 14.53 -17.98 13.72
CA GLY A 51 15.60 -17.22 14.37
C GLY A 51 15.60 -15.72 14.03
N ALA A 52 14.47 -15.19 13.55
CA ALA A 52 14.36 -13.79 13.13
C ALA A 52 14.11 -12.83 14.31
N VAL A 53 13.62 -13.36 15.43
CA VAL A 53 13.24 -12.60 16.63
C VAL A 53 13.65 -13.34 17.90
N ASP A 54 13.67 -12.66 19.04
CA ASP A 54 13.97 -13.26 20.35
C ASP A 54 12.73 -13.87 21.03
N LEU A 55 12.94 -14.57 22.16
CA LEU A 55 11.91 -15.27 22.94
C LEU A 55 10.84 -14.35 23.55
N ASP A 56 11.12 -13.06 23.68
CA ASP A 56 10.20 -12.08 24.27
C ASP A 56 9.28 -11.44 23.21
N PHE A 57 9.64 -11.55 21.92
CA PHE A 57 8.90 -10.98 20.79
C PHE A 57 7.40 -11.30 20.76
N PRO A 58 6.92 -12.55 20.95
CA PRO A 58 5.48 -12.85 20.88
C PRO A 58 4.65 -12.05 21.89
N GLU A 59 5.16 -11.92 23.12
CA GLU A 59 4.44 -11.21 24.19
C GLU A 59 4.53 -9.69 23.98
N ALA A 60 5.70 -9.18 23.60
CA ALA A 60 5.88 -7.78 23.25
C ALA A 60 4.94 -7.35 22.11
N LEU A 61 4.85 -8.16 21.06
CA LEU A 61 3.96 -7.96 19.92
C LEU A 61 2.48 -7.92 20.35
N ARG A 62 2.06 -8.88 21.18
CA ARG A 62 0.70 -8.99 21.70
C ARG A 62 0.32 -7.76 22.52
N ILE A 63 1.17 -7.34 23.46
CA ILE A 63 0.96 -6.16 24.31
C ILE A 63 0.84 -4.91 23.45
N ARG A 64 1.75 -4.74 22.49
CA ARG A 64 1.77 -3.60 21.57
C ARG A 64 0.48 -3.51 20.77
N GLU A 65 0.01 -4.60 20.18
CA GLU A 65 -1.21 -4.59 19.36
C GLU A 65 -2.46 -4.21 20.18
N GLN A 66 -2.54 -4.65 21.45
CA GLN A 66 -3.65 -4.25 22.34
C GLN A 66 -3.63 -2.75 22.66
N GLN A 67 -2.45 -2.15 22.82
CA GLN A 67 -2.30 -0.74 23.15
C GLN A 67 -2.41 0.18 21.92
N TYR A 68 -1.88 -0.29 20.79
CA TYR A 68 -1.76 0.45 19.54
C TYR A 68 -2.18 -0.44 18.38
N PRO A 69 -3.50 -0.59 18.15
CA PRO A 69 -4.01 -1.43 17.07
C PRO A 69 -3.47 -1.03 15.70
N THR A 70 -3.24 -2.02 14.86
CA THR A 70 -2.58 -1.85 13.54
C THR A 70 -3.45 -2.28 12.37
N GLY A 71 -4.74 -2.52 12.59
CA GLY A 71 -5.72 -2.75 11.53
C GLY A 71 -5.89 -1.50 10.66
N LEU A 72 -5.70 -1.64 9.36
CA LEU A 72 -5.77 -0.55 8.37
C LEU A 72 -7.08 -0.64 7.58
N PRO A 73 -7.88 0.45 7.53
CA PRO A 73 -9.09 0.54 6.71
C PRO A 73 -8.73 0.82 5.23
N THR A 74 -7.86 -0.01 4.64
CA THR A 74 -7.50 0.02 3.22
C THR A 74 -8.65 -0.53 2.34
N PRO A 75 -8.64 -0.31 1.00
CA PRO A 75 -9.72 -0.78 0.12
C PRO A 75 -10.05 -2.28 0.21
N ILE A 76 -9.05 -3.08 0.60
CA ILE A 76 -9.20 -4.39 1.23
C ILE A 76 -8.53 -4.27 2.59
N PRO A 77 -9.22 -4.53 3.72
CA PRO A 77 -8.62 -4.31 5.03
C PRO A 77 -7.39 -5.19 5.27
N THR A 78 -6.34 -4.56 5.79
CA THR A 78 -5.04 -5.18 6.06
C THR A 78 -4.59 -4.89 7.49
N ALA A 79 -3.58 -5.58 8.01
CA ALA A 79 -2.95 -5.21 9.28
C ALA A 79 -1.43 -5.18 9.15
N ILE A 80 -0.81 -4.30 9.93
CA ILE A 80 0.65 -4.15 10.01
C ILE A 80 1.19 -4.31 11.44
N PRO A 81 0.93 -5.46 12.11
CA PRO A 81 1.41 -5.67 13.45
C PRO A 81 2.95 -5.63 13.45
N HIS A 82 3.54 -5.05 14.48
CA HIS A 82 4.99 -4.98 14.65
C HIS A 82 5.33 -4.85 16.14
N ALA A 83 6.55 -5.20 16.54
CA ALA A 83 7.05 -4.96 17.88
C ALA A 83 8.17 -3.91 17.87
N ASP A 84 8.70 -3.60 19.04
CA ASP A 84 9.86 -2.72 19.17
C ASP A 84 11.12 -3.38 18.58
N PRO A 85 12.05 -2.59 18.00
CA PRO A 85 13.24 -3.11 17.33
C PRO A 85 14.15 -4.00 18.17
N GLU A 86 14.11 -3.87 19.50
CA GLU A 86 14.99 -4.61 20.40
C GLU A 86 14.75 -6.13 20.37
N HIS A 87 13.55 -6.55 19.99
CA HIS A 87 13.18 -7.95 19.87
C HIS A 87 13.44 -8.56 18.48
N VAL A 88 13.89 -7.74 17.53
CA VAL A 88 14.16 -8.17 16.14
C VAL A 88 15.65 -8.47 15.97
N LEU A 89 15.96 -9.71 15.59
CA LEU A 89 17.33 -10.16 15.34
C LEU A 89 17.72 -10.02 13.86
N THR A 90 16.77 -10.31 12.96
CA THR A 90 16.95 -10.23 11.50
C THR A 90 15.85 -9.36 10.89
N PRO A 91 16.18 -8.26 10.18
CA PRO A 91 15.19 -7.43 9.51
C PRO A 91 14.53 -8.19 8.34
N GLY A 92 13.26 -7.88 8.06
CA GLY A 92 12.50 -8.57 7.03
C GLY A 92 10.99 -8.32 7.12
N LEU A 93 10.22 -9.13 6.43
CA LEU A 93 8.75 -9.15 6.51
C LEU A 93 8.26 -10.56 6.83
N ALA A 94 7.22 -10.64 7.67
CA ALA A 94 6.30 -11.76 7.66
C ALA A 94 5.02 -11.37 6.91
N ILE A 95 4.57 -12.20 5.98
CA ILE A 95 3.35 -11.96 5.19
C ILE A 95 2.41 -13.15 5.36
N ALA A 96 1.13 -12.86 5.61
CA ALA A 96 0.11 -13.90 5.60
C ALA A 96 -1.20 -13.44 4.97
N SER A 97 -1.73 -14.25 4.06
CA SER A 97 -3.13 -14.14 3.65
C SER A 97 -4.00 -14.98 4.60
N LEU A 98 -5.14 -14.45 5.02
CA LEU A 98 -6.01 -15.14 5.97
C LEU A 98 -7.08 -15.94 5.24
N ALA A 99 -7.33 -17.18 5.69
CA ALA A 99 -8.35 -18.05 5.11
C ALA A 99 -9.74 -17.43 5.18
N ARG A 100 -9.99 -16.61 6.19
CA ARG A 100 -11.23 -15.87 6.43
C ARG A 100 -10.88 -14.47 6.97
N PRO A 101 -11.77 -13.47 6.81
CA PRO A 101 -11.58 -12.18 7.45
C PRO A 101 -11.46 -12.32 8.98
N VAL A 102 -10.52 -11.59 9.57
CA VAL A 102 -10.27 -11.58 11.02
C VAL A 102 -10.37 -10.14 11.55
N PRO A 103 -11.16 -9.88 12.60
CA PRO A 103 -11.29 -8.54 13.14
C PRO A 103 -10.01 -8.09 13.85
N PHE A 104 -9.47 -6.94 13.44
CA PHE A 104 -8.40 -6.20 14.13
C PHE A 104 -8.92 -4.86 14.60
N GLY A 105 -8.38 -4.34 15.70
CA GLY A 105 -8.66 -2.96 16.10
C GLY A 105 -8.18 -1.98 15.02
N GLU A 106 -8.99 -0.99 14.71
CA GLU A 106 -8.65 0.01 13.70
C GLU A 106 -7.58 0.97 14.21
N MET A 107 -6.50 1.11 13.43
CA MET A 107 -5.44 2.06 13.66
C MET A 107 -5.96 3.49 13.51
N GLY A 108 -5.59 4.37 14.45
CA GLY A 108 -6.02 5.77 14.43
C GLY A 108 -7.21 6.09 15.33
N GLY A 109 -7.70 5.10 16.09
CA GLY A 109 -8.48 5.36 17.31
C GLY A 109 -9.96 5.69 17.11
N SER A 110 -10.58 5.24 16.02
CA SER A 110 -12.05 5.30 15.87
C SER A 110 -12.80 4.41 16.87
N GLY A 111 -12.08 3.51 17.56
CA GLY A 111 -12.66 2.53 18.50
C GLY A 111 -13.36 1.36 17.83
N GLY A 112 -13.27 1.25 16.50
CA GLY A 112 -13.87 0.18 15.71
C GLY A 112 -12.90 -0.97 15.41
N THR A 113 -13.41 -1.95 14.66
CA THR A 113 -12.63 -3.05 14.12
C THR A 113 -12.72 -3.08 12.60
N VAL A 114 -11.66 -3.57 11.95
CA VAL A 114 -11.61 -3.83 10.51
C VAL A 114 -11.40 -5.32 10.26
N ASP A 115 -12.11 -5.87 9.27
CA ASP A 115 -12.06 -7.29 8.91
C ASP A 115 -10.88 -7.59 7.98
N VAL A 116 -9.73 -7.84 8.57
CA VAL A 116 -8.43 -8.01 7.89
C VAL A 116 -8.41 -9.28 7.06
N ARG A 117 -7.84 -9.18 5.85
CA ARG A 117 -7.62 -10.31 4.93
C ARG A 117 -6.15 -10.61 4.67
N LEU A 118 -5.29 -9.59 4.78
CA LEU A 118 -3.85 -9.68 4.57
C LEU A 118 -3.14 -9.05 5.76
N VAL A 119 -2.16 -9.76 6.31
CA VAL A 119 -1.30 -9.30 7.40
C VAL A 119 0.12 -9.19 6.86
N VAL A 120 0.74 -8.02 7.03
CA VAL A 120 2.16 -7.82 6.70
C VAL A 120 2.84 -7.25 7.92
N MET A 121 3.69 -8.05 8.57
CA MET A 121 4.39 -7.72 9.81
C MET A 121 5.83 -7.31 9.53
N PRO A 122 6.17 -6.02 9.62
CA PRO A 122 7.54 -5.56 9.43
C PRO A 122 8.43 -5.90 10.63
N LEU A 123 9.61 -6.45 10.35
CA LEU A 123 10.67 -6.70 11.31
C LEU A 123 11.75 -5.64 11.08
N LEU A 124 11.79 -4.63 11.94
CA LEU A 124 12.66 -3.47 11.76
C LEU A 124 13.64 -3.38 12.92
N THR A 125 14.94 -3.34 12.61
CA THR A 125 16.00 -3.10 13.60
C THR A 125 16.34 -1.61 13.75
N ASP A 126 15.96 -0.77 12.78
CA ASP A 126 16.08 0.69 12.83
C ASP A 126 14.96 1.35 12.00
N ALA A 127 14.05 2.07 12.65
CA ALA A 127 12.92 2.71 11.97
C ALA A 127 13.34 3.74 10.90
N ARG A 128 14.48 4.43 11.06
CA ARG A 128 14.94 5.46 10.10
C ARG A 128 15.47 4.84 8.82
N ALA A 129 16.15 3.71 8.93
CA ALA A 129 16.72 3.00 7.78
C ALA A 129 15.64 2.42 6.84
N HIS A 130 14.38 2.35 7.28
CA HIS A 130 13.30 1.66 6.58
C HIS A 130 12.11 2.55 6.19
N LEU A 131 12.19 3.88 6.35
CA LEU A 131 11.07 4.78 6.00
C LEU A 131 10.62 4.65 4.54
N THR A 132 11.56 4.62 3.61
CA THR A 132 11.26 4.40 2.18
C THR A 132 10.60 3.05 1.94
N ALA A 133 11.05 2.02 2.64
CA ALA A 133 10.51 0.67 2.53
C ALA A 133 9.07 0.61 3.06
N LEU A 134 8.82 1.24 4.22
CA LEU A 134 7.48 1.37 4.80
C LEU A 134 6.53 2.16 3.90
N GLN A 135 6.97 3.26 3.28
CA GLN A 135 6.15 4.02 2.33
C GLN A 135 5.72 3.17 1.13
N ARG A 136 6.61 2.32 0.62
CA ARG A 136 6.29 1.37 -0.46
C ARG A 136 5.29 0.32 -0.02
N LEU A 137 5.49 -0.27 1.16
CA LEU A 137 4.53 -1.19 1.76
C LEU A 137 3.15 -0.54 1.88
N MET A 138 3.07 0.68 2.43
CA MET A 138 1.81 1.42 2.55
C MET A 138 1.20 1.81 1.18
N GLY A 139 2.01 1.98 0.14
CA GLY A 139 1.55 2.11 -1.24
C GLY A 139 0.87 0.83 -1.72
N LEU A 140 1.56 -0.31 -1.57
CA LEU A 140 1.06 -1.63 -1.94
C LEU A 140 -0.25 -1.98 -1.22
N LEU A 141 -0.33 -1.76 0.10
CA LEU A 141 -1.52 -2.10 0.89
C LEU A 141 -2.75 -1.25 0.53
N ARG A 142 -2.56 -0.06 -0.07
CA ARG A 142 -3.64 0.80 -0.56
C ARG A 142 -4.06 0.48 -1.99
N ASP A 143 -3.25 -0.24 -2.75
CA ASP A 143 -3.58 -0.69 -4.09
C ASP A 143 -4.44 -1.95 -4.01
N ARG A 144 -5.74 -1.78 -4.34
CA ARG A 144 -6.70 -2.90 -4.34
C ARG A 144 -6.24 -4.03 -5.25
N SER A 145 -5.79 -3.75 -6.47
CA SER A 145 -5.43 -4.78 -7.44
C SER A 145 -4.18 -5.54 -6.97
N ALA A 146 -3.23 -4.83 -6.36
CA ALA A 146 -2.06 -5.46 -5.77
C ALA A 146 -2.43 -6.42 -4.63
N VAL A 147 -3.31 -6.00 -3.72
CA VAL A 147 -3.76 -6.84 -2.59
C VAL A 147 -4.62 -8.02 -3.07
N GLU A 148 -5.52 -7.82 -4.05
CA GLU A 148 -6.31 -8.90 -4.66
C GLU A 148 -5.41 -9.98 -5.26
N ASP A 149 -4.34 -9.57 -5.95
CA ASP A 149 -3.37 -10.51 -6.49
C ASP A 149 -2.65 -11.29 -5.38
N LEU A 150 -2.21 -10.66 -4.30
CA LEU A 150 -1.61 -11.40 -3.17
C LEU A 150 -2.60 -12.40 -2.56
N LEU A 151 -3.87 -12.01 -2.41
CA LEU A 151 -4.91 -12.87 -1.84
C LEU A 151 -5.32 -14.03 -2.75
N ALA A 152 -5.00 -13.95 -4.04
CA ALA A 152 -5.30 -14.99 -5.03
C ALA A 152 -4.18 -16.03 -5.19
N ALA A 153 -3.07 -15.91 -4.43
CA ALA A 153 -2.06 -16.96 -4.35
C ALA A 153 -2.67 -18.25 -3.76
N ALA A 154 -2.36 -19.39 -4.34
CA ALA A 154 -2.89 -20.69 -3.91
C ALA A 154 -2.10 -21.31 -2.74
N ASP A 155 -0.84 -20.94 -2.59
CA ASP A 155 0.09 -21.48 -1.59
C ASP A 155 1.18 -20.46 -1.20
N ASP A 156 2.02 -20.87 -0.23
CA ASP A 156 3.07 -20.03 0.35
C ASP A 156 4.10 -19.58 -0.70
N ASP A 157 4.45 -20.45 -1.64
CA ASP A 157 5.45 -20.18 -2.69
C ASP A 157 4.94 -19.11 -3.67
N GLU A 158 3.70 -19.26 -4.12
CA GLU A 158 3.08 -18.28 -5.02
C GLU A 158 2.87 -16.93 -4.33
N LEU A 159 2.49 -16.93 -3.04
CA LEU A 159 2.38 -15.69 -2.26
C LEU A 159 3.74 -14.99 -2.14
N ALA A 160 4.81 -15.76 -1.90
CA ALA A 160 6.16 -15.23 -1.79
C ALA A 160 6.64 -14.61 -3.11
N GLU A 161 6.39 -15.27 -4.24
CA GLU A 161 6.74 -14.76 -5.57
C GLU A 161 6.00 -13.46 -5.88
N ARG A 162 4.67 -13.45 -5.70
CA ARG A 162 3.81 -12.28 -5.96
C ARG A 162 4.16 -11.10 -5.06
N ALA A 163 4.49 -11.36 -3.78
CA ALA A 163 4.93 -10.34 -2.83
C ALA A 163 6.30 -9.75 -3.21
N SER A 164 7.27 -10.61 -3.53
CA SER A 164 8.62 -10.20 -3.91
C SER A 164 8.62 -9.29 -5.13
N SER A 165 7.85 -9.65 -6.17
CA SER A 165 7.69 -8.85 -7.39
C SER A 165 7.17 -7.43 -7.09
N ARG A 166 6.14 -7.33 -6.26
CA ARG A 166 5.48 -6.03 -5.95
C ARG A 166 6.32 -5.14 -5.05
N LEU A 167 7.04 -5.73 -4.11
CA LEU A 167 7.92 -4.99 -3.20
C LEU A 167 9.19 -4.49 -3.92
N ALA A 168 9.63 -5.20 -4.96
CA ALA A 168 10.72 -4.78 -5.83
C ALA A 168 10.30 -3.69 -6.84
N GLY A 169 9.06 -3.78 -7.36
CA GLY A 169 8.48 -2.91 -8.38
C GLY A 169 8.10 -1.50 -7.89
N GLY A 170 9.09 -0.70 -7.50
CA GLY A 170 8.92 0.71 -7.14
C GLY A 170 9.35 1.66 -8.24
N THR A 171 8.70 1.64 -9.41
CA THR A 171 8.62 2.84 -10.27
C THR A 171 7.19 3.31 -10.25
N VAL A 172 6.99 4.51 -9.75
CA VAL A 172 5.72 5.24 -9.80
C VAL A 172 5.19 5.19 -11.24
N ASP A 173 4.03 4.57 -11.45
CA ASP A 173 3.26 4.77 -12.68
C ASP A 173 2.69 6.20 -12.62
N PRO A 174 3.12 7.14 -13.49
CA PRO A 174 2.39 8.37 -13.65
C PRO A 174 1.11 7.99 -14.39
N GLY A 175 0.01 7.84 -13.64
CA GLY A 175 -1.32 7.72 -14.24
C GLY A 175 -1.54 8.79 -15.32
N PRO A 176 -2.42 8.55 -16.30
CA PRO A 176 -2.49 9.35 -17.51
C PRO A 176 -2.76 10.82 -17.15
N THR A 177 -1.74 11.67 -17.32
CA THR A 177 -1.91 13.12 -17.25
C THR A 177 -2.69 13.55 -18.48
N THR A 178 -4.01 13.58 -18.40
CA THR A 178 -4.81 14.41 -19.30
C THR A 178 -4.69 15.84 -18.78
N ASN A 179 -3.65 16.56 -19.22
CA ASN A 179 -3.67 18.01 -19.16
C ASN A 179 -3.59 18.53 -20.58
N GLY A 180 -4.76 18.87 -21.11
CA GLY A 180 -4.91 19.51 -22.41
C GLY A 180 -4.10 20.78 -22.43
N THR A 181 -3.07 20.80 -23.27
CA THR A 181 -2.45 22.05 -23.70
C THR A 181 -3.08 22.40 -25.04
N GLU A 182 -3.97 23.37 -25.02
CA GLU A 182 -4.44 24.06 -26.20
C GLU A 182 -3.22 24.73 -26.85
N SER A 183 -2.92 24.40 -28.11
CA SER A 183 -2.03 25.20 -28.94
C SER A 183 -2.58 25.30 -30.35
N ASN A 184 -2.59 26.55 -30.79
CA ASN A 184 -3.22 27.10 -31.97
C ASN A 184 -2.40 26.86 -33.26
N GLY A 185 -3.08 26.78 -34.41
CA GLY A 185 -2.53 26.83 -35.78
C GLY A 185 -2.12 25.47 -36.36
N THR A 186 -2.57 25.03 -37.54
CA THR A 186 -2.49 25.72 -38.84
C THR A 186 -3.43 25.03 -39.84
N GLU A 187 -4.07 25.82 -40.70
CA GLU A 187 -4.99 25.38 -41.75
C GLU A 187 -4.27 24.70 -42.93
N SER A 188 -4.86 23.63 -43.49
CA SER A 188 -4.79 23.32 -44.94
C SER A 188 -5.78 22.24 -45.37
N ASN A 189 -6.85 22.72 -46.00
CA ASN A 189 -7.48 22.30 -47.26
C ASN A 189 -7.66 20.80 -47.63
N GLY A 190 -8.90 20.44 -47.95
CA GLY A 190 -9.32 19.20 -48.61
C GLY A 190 -10.79 18.89 -48.32
N THR A 191 -11.73 19.66 -48.89
CA THR A 191 -12.60 19.25 -50.02
C THR A 191 -13.12 17.81 -49.90
N GLU A 192 -14.41 17.60 -49.58
CA GLU A 192 -15.40 17.10 -50.54
C GLU A 192 -16.82 17.01 -49.96
N SER A 193 -17.77 17.06 -50.90
CA SER A 193 -19.17 17.45 -50.78
C SER A 193 -20.14 16.33 -50.41
N ASN A 194 -21.21 16.70 -49.70
CA ASN A 194 -22.62 16.33 -49.93
C ASN A 194 -23.41 16.86 -48.72
N GLY A 195 -24.41 17.73 -48.83
CA GLY A 195 -25.42 17.84 -49.85
C GLY A 195 -26.78 17.58 -49.18
N THR A 196 -27.67 18.57 -49.26
CA THR A 196 -29.16 18.51 -49.25
C THR A 196 -29.81 19.48 -48.24
N GLU A 197 -30.45 20.48 -48.86
CA GLU A 197 -31.41 21.48 -48.39
C GLU A 197 -32.70 20.78 -47.87
N MET A 198 -33.61 21.32 -47.06
CA MET A 198 -34.47 22.51 -47.16
C MET A 198 -35.26 22.57 -45.82
N ASP A 199 -35.42 23.74 -45.20
CA ASP A 199 -36.59 24.65 -45.25
C ASP A 199 -37.86 24.17 -44.51
N GLY A 200 -38.47 25.10 -43.76
CA GLY A 200 -39.67 24.86 -42.96
C GLY A 200 -39.95 25.93 -41.91
N THR A 201 -40.29 27.12 -42.39
CA THR A 201 -40.85 28.30 -41.70
C THR A 201 -42.13 28.04 -40.89
N GLU A 202 -42.27 28.74 -39.75
CA GLU A 202 -43.42 29.51 -39.21
C GLU A 202 -44.84 28.84 -39.14
N THR A 203 -45.85 29.15 -38.31
CA THR A 203 -46.28 30.19 -37.36
C THR A 203 -47.39 29.58 -36.45
N ASP A 204 -47.55 30.16 -35.26
CA ASP A 204 -48.78 30.57 -34.52
C ASP A 204 -50.15 29.85 -34.68
N GLY A 205 -50.87 29.74 -33.56
CA GLY A 205 -52.22 29.20 -33.45
C GLY A 205 -52.85 29.24 -32.04
N THR A 206 -53.13 30.44 -31.55
CA THR A 206 -54.33 30.91 -30.78
C THR A 206 -55.16 29.96 -29.88
N GLU A 207 -55.25 30.38 -28.60
CA GLU A 207 -56.43 30.66 -27.74
C GLU A 207 -57.60 29.66 -27.55
N GLY A 208 -58.08 29.56 -26.29
CA GLY A 208 -59.35 28.90 -25.97
C GLY A 208 -59.66 28.73 -24.46
N GLU A 209 -60.21 29.80 -23.89
CA GLU A 209 -60.71 30.01 -22.52
C GLU A 209 -61.94 29.15 -22.14
N SER A 210 -62.17 28.89 -20.83
CA SER A 210 -63.46 28.64 -20.12
C SER A 210 -63.15 28.08 -18.72
N ALA A 211 -63.73 28.49 -17.59
CA ALA A 211 -64.68 29.53 -17.18
C ALA A 211 -64.57 29.66 -15.65
#